data_AF-A0A3G9H0L2-F1
#
_entry.id   AF-A0A3G9H0L2-F1
#
_cell.length_a   1.000
_cell.length_b   1.000
_cell.length_c   1.000
_cell.angle_alpha   90.00
_cell.angle_beta   90.00
_cell.angle_gamma   90.00
#
_symmetry.space_group_name_H-M   'P 1'
#
loop_
_entity.id
_entity.type
_entity.pdbx_description
1 polymer ?
#
loop_
_entity_poly.entity_id
_entity_poly.type
_entity_poly.pdbx_seq_one_letter_code
_entity_poly.pdbx_strand_id
1 'polypeptide(L)' 'MIYQPLGVHRTGYRYRDTGQGDPPPQKYLNKIMAERTGKSVRTIEKDTERDFFLSAEEAKEYGLIDRVLERSFK' A
#
# COMPACT_ATOMS: atom_id res chain seq x y z
N MET A 1 -8.45 2.36 -4.10
CA MET A 1 -7.26 2.69 -4.92
C MET A 1 -6.04 2.43 -4.06
N ILE A 2 -5.15 1.55 -4.51
CA ILE A 2 -3.83 1.37 -3.91
C ILE A 2 -2.88 2.22 -4.75
N TYR A 3 -2.18 3.14 -4.09
CA TYR A 3 -1.24 4.04 -4.76
C TYR A 3 0.06 4.13 -3.98
N GLN A 4 1.17 3.96 -4.67
CA GLN A 4 2.48 4.23 -4.11
C GLN A 4 2.71 5.75 -4.08
N PRO A 5 3.05 6.35 -2.92
CA PRO A 5 3.31 7.77 -2.89
C PRO A 5 4.47 8.10 -3.84
N LEU A 6 4.21 9.02 -4.79
CA LEU A 6 5.24 9.59 -5.66
C LEU A 6 6.41 10.06 -4.80
N GLY A 7 7.62 9.68 -5.22
CA GLY A 7 8.84 10.10 -4.56
C GLY A 7 8.83 11.61 -4.36
N VAL A 8 8.89 12.04 -3.11
CA VAL A 8 8.88 13.46 -2.75
C VAL A 8 10.07 14.12 -3.46
N HIS A 9 9.80 15.05 -4.37
CA HIS A 9 10.85 15.88 -4.96
C HIS A 9 11.43 16.76 -3.84
N ARG A 10 12.75 16.62 -3.62
CA ARG A 10 13.42 16.93 -2.36
C ARG A 10 13.44 18.44 -2.05
N THR A 11 12.64 18.86 -1.08
CA THR A 11 12.96 20.02 -0.23
C THR A 11 12.66 19.68 1.24
N GLY A 12 13.64 19.07 1.95
CA GLY A 12 13.69 19.19 3.42
C GLY A 12 13.73 17.91 4.28
N TYR A 13 13.36 16.72 3.79
CA TYR A 13 13.46 15.50 4.61
C TYR A 13 14.80 14.80 4.40
N ARG A 14 15.74 15.09 5.31
CA ARG A 14 17.09 14.51 5.36
C ARG A 14 16.99 13.06 5.89
N TYR A 15 16.83 12.08 5.00
CA TYR A 15 17.17 10.69 5.34
C TYR A 15 18.66 10.68 5.67
N ARG A 16 18.98 10.49 6.95
CA ARG A 16 20.34 10.47 7.44
C ARG A 16 20.99 9.19 6.93
N ASP A 17 21.97 9.33 6.03
CA ASP A 17 22.93 8.30 5.68
C ASP A 17 23.68 7.89 6.95
N THR A 18 23.17 6.86 7.59
CA THR A 18 23.88 6.05 8.57
C THR A 18 23.57 4.63 8.16
N GLY A 19 24.57 3.75 8.13
CA GLY A 19 24.55 2.39 7.54
C GLY A 19 23.56 1.38 8.13
N GLN A 20 22.46 1.85 8.68
CA GLN A 20 21.29 1.16 9.19
C GLN A 20 20.12 2.17 9.19
N GLY A 21 19.81 2.73 8.03
CA GLY A 21 18.76 3.74 7.85
C GLY A 21 17.40 3.10 7.57
N ASP A 22 16.33 3.71 8.09
CA ASP A 22 14.95 3.29 7.83
C ASP A 22 14.74 3.05 6.33
N PRO A 23 14.07 1.94 5.93
CA PRO A 23 13.83 1.66 4.53
C PRO A 23 13.06 2.83 3.90
N PRO A 24 13.29 3.11 2.61
CA PRO A 24 12.53 4.14 1.90
C PRO A 24 11.03 3.90 2.12
N PRO A 25 10.23 4.96 2.25
CA PRO A 25 8.86 4.87 2.77
C PRO A 25 7.99 3.93 1.93
N GLN A 26 8.30 3.82 0.63
CA GLN A 26 7.72 2.87 -0.30
C GLN A 26 7.92 1.41 0.13
N LYS A 27 9.14 1.00 0.49
CA LYS A 27 9.44 -0.37 0.94
C LYS A 27 8.80 -0.66 2.30
N TYR A 28 8.77 0.33 3.18
CA TYR A 28 8.09 0.21 4.47
C TYR A 28 6.58 -0.02 4.30
N LEU A 29 5.92 0.78 3.45
CA LEU A 29 4.50 0.64 3.10
C LEU A 29 4.20 -0.73 2.49
N ASN A 30 5.02 -1.20 1.54
CA ASN A 30 4.81 -2.48 0.88
C ASN A 30 4.93 -3.65 1.86
N LYS A 31 5.84 -3.55 2.85
CA LYS A 31 5.98 -4.54 3.91
C LYS A 31 4.73 -4.61 4.80
N ILE A 32 4.20 -3.46 5.23
CA ILE A 32 2.97 -3.41 6.03
C ILE A 32 1.77 -3.97 5.24
N MET A 33 1.65 -3.60 3.96
CA MET A 33 0.57 -4.10 3.11
C MET A 33 0.66 -5.62 2.94
N ALA A 34 1.86 -6.17 2.73
CA ALA A 34 2.09 -7.61 2.65
C ALA A 34 1.69 -8.33 3.96
N GLU A 35 2.10 -7.80 5.11
CA GLU A 35 1.77 -8.36 6.43
C GLU A 35 0.25 -8.37 6.71
N ARG A 36 -0.48 -7.34 6.27
CA ARG A 36 -1.94 -7.22 6.52
C ARG A 36 -2.79 -7.96 5.51
N THR A 37 -2.37 -8.05 4.25
CA THR A 37 -3.12 -8.74 3.18
C THR A 37 -2.76 -10.22 3.06
N GLY A 38 -1.68 -10.67 3.72
CA GLY A 38 -1.15 -12.03 3.56
C GLY A 38 -0.49 -12.28 2.20
N LYS A 39 -0.32 -11.23 1.38
CA LYS A 39 0.30 -11.32 0.05
C LYS A 39 1.81 -11.11 0.15
N SER A 40 2.55 -11.59 -0.84
CA SER A 40 4.00 -11.37 -0.90
C SER A 40 4.32 -9.91 -1.21
N VAL A 41 5.44 -9.39 -0.68
CA VAL A 41 5.92 -8.03 -0.98
C VAL A 41 6.08 -7.80 -2.48
N ARG A 42 6.51 -8.82 -3.24
CA ARG A 42 6.65 -8.76 -4.69
C ARG A 42 5.32 -8.60 -5.42
N THR A 43 4.25 -9.19 -4.90
CA THR A 43 2.88 -9.02 -5.42
C THR A 43 2.41 -7.59 -5.18
N ILE A 44 2.60 -7.08 -3.96
CA ILE A 44 2.27 -5.70 -3.61
C ILE A 44 3.05 -4.72 -4.48
N GLU A 45 4.37 -4.88 -4.64
CA GLU A 45 5.19 -4.01 -5.49
C GLU A 45 4.68 -3.93 -6.93
N LYS A 46 4.31 -5.07 -7.52
CA LYS A 46 3.77 -5.12 -8.88
C LYS A 46 2.40 -4.45 -8.98
N ASP A 47 1.55 -4.63 -7.96
CA ASP A 47 0.22 -4.05 -7.89
C ASP A 47 0.24 -2.56 -7.52
N THR A 48 1.31 -2.06 -6.88
CA THR A 48 1.49 -0.65 -6.48
C THR A 48 2.26 0.18 -7.51
N GLU A 49 2.96 -0.45 -8.46
CA GLU A 49 3.70 0.21 -9.54
C GLU A 49 2.79 0.99 -10.51
N ARG A 50 1.52 0.59 -10.63
CA ARG A 50 0.50 1.31 -11.39
C ARG A 50 -0.71 1.55 -10.50
N ASP A 51 -1.42 2.64 -10.75
CA ASP A 51 -2.69 2.93 -10.06
C ASP A 51 -3.63 1.73 -10.16
N PHE A 52 -3.81 1.00 -9.06
CA PHE A 52 -4.66 -0.18 -9.02
C PHE A 52 -5.97 0.18 -8.32
N PHE A 53 -7.02 0.28 -9.13
CA PHE A 53 -8.39 0.51 -8.68
C PHE A 53 -9.06 -0.85 -8.45
N LEU A 54 -9.57 -1.04 -7.24
CA LEU A 54 -10.33 -2.22 -6.85
C LEU A 54 -11.75 -1.76 -6.51
N SER A 55 -12.74 -2.52 -6.96
CA SER A 55 -14.11 -2.44 -6.46
C SER A 55 -14.19 -2.87 -4.99
N ALA A 56 -15.34 -2.64 -4.36
CA ALA A 56 -15.54 -3.00 -2.96
C ALA A 56 -15.39 -4.52 -2.73
N GLU A 57 -15.93 -5.34 -3.62
CA GLU A 57 -15.76 -6.80 -3.56
C GLU A 57 -14.31 -7.22 -3.79
N GLU A 58 -13.65 -6.66 -4.81
CA GLU A 58 -12.24 -6.99 -5.07
C GLU A 58 -11.32 -6.54 -3.93
N ALA A 59 -11.61 -5.42 -3.26
CA ALA A 59 -10.84 -4.97 -2.10
C ALA A 59 -10.99 -5.93 -0.91
N LYS A 60 -12.17 -6.56 -0.77
CA LYS A 60 -12.42 -7.59 0.24
C LYS A 60 -11.66 -8.86 -0.08
N GLU A 61 -11.72 -9.33 -1.32
CA GLU A 61 -10.93 -10.50 -1.78
C GLU A 61 -9.42 -10.25 -1.70
N TYR A 62 -8.98 -9.01 -1.92
CA TYR A 62 -7.59 -8.61 -1.77
C TYR A 62 -7.13 -8.64 -0.31
N GLY A 63 -8.05 -8.65 0.66
CA GLY A 63 -7.74 -8.59 2.09
C GLY A 63 -7.45 -7.17 2.58
N LEU A 64 -7.92 -6.14 1.87
CA LEU A 64 -7.80 -4.73 2.30
C LEU A 64 -8.93 -4.32 3.24
N ILE A 65 -10.11 -4.93 3.10
CA ILE A 65 -11.29 -4.65 3.91
C ILE A 65 -11.99 -5.94 4.31
N ASP A 66 -12.60 -5.98 5.50
CA ASP A 66 -13.25 -7.19 6.00
C ASP A 66 -14.67 -7.40 5.43
N ARG A 67 -15.43 -6.30 5.27
CA ARG A 67 -16.84 -6.34 4.86
C ARG A 67 -17.22 -5.11 4.03
N VAL A 68 -18.07 -5.34 3.04
CA VAL A 68 -18.75 -4.29 2.28
C VAL A 68 -20.12 -4.06 2.92
N LEU A 69 -20.42 -2.83 3.30
CA LEU A 69 -21.72 -2.45 3.88
C LEU A 69 -22.65 -1.98 2.77
N GLU A 70 -23.71 -2.73 2.51
CA GLU A 70 -24.78 -2.29 1.62
C GLU A 70 -25.89 -1.60 2.40
N ARG A 71 -26.33 -0.44 1.92
CA ARG A 71 -27.40 0.33 2.56
C ARG A 71 -28.74 -0.15 2.02
N SER A 72 -29.35 -1.13 2.70
CA SER A 72 -30.76 -1.47 2.48
C SER A 72 -31.62 -0.41 3.17
N PHE A 73 -32.00 0.64 2.44
CA PHE A 73 -33.18 1.39 2.84
C PHE A 73 -34.40 0.62 2.35
N LYS A 74 -35.26 0.30 3.30
CA LYS A 74 -36.59 -0.25 3.07
C LYS A 74 -37.60 0.88 3.18
#